data_AF-B3RPQ0-F1
#
_entry.id   AF-B3RPQ0-F1
#
_cell.length_a   1.000
_cell.length_b   1.000
_cell.length_c   1.000
_cell.angle_alpha   90.00
_cell.angle_beta   90.00
_cell.angle_gamma   90.00
#
_symmetry.space_group_name_H-M   'P 1'
#
loop_
_entity.id
_entity.type
_entity.pdbx_description
1 polymer ?
#
loop_
_entity_poly.entity_id
_entity_poly.type
_entity_poly.pdbx_seq_one_letter_code
_entity_poly.pdbx_strand_id
1 'polypeptide(L)'
;MAHIDARVTALVNFPISIYPWSNSSLILQKSSNLLASNQQDPLQQSAAAADLSEQLAQLDDSVDNQIAQTESDSNAENPESQLATRKPKAADSQTGPTAVNDPVAHKFVNCMMYDGKKSLSRRIFNEALEMVKKSQIEKYGSNPDDSNIVMNPMKIFHGAIDNAKPIIGVQTIKRGGKSYQVPIPLKERRRYFLAIKWFITIARSGKENGMSKKLAKEFLNAYNNEGAVVKKKIELHKIAESNRAYAHYRWW
;
A
#
# COMPACT_ATOMS: atom_id res chain seq x y z
N MET A 1 -29.11 -59.13 41.41
CA MET A 1 -30.08 -58.43 40.54
C MET A 1 -29.30 -57.84 39.36
N ALA A 2 -29.89 -57.74 38.17
CA ALA A 2 -29.27 -57.15 36.96
C ALA A 2 -29.10 -55.60 37.11
N HIS A 3 -28.46 -54.80 36.24
CA HIS A 3 -27.81 -54.89 34.90
C HIS A 3 -26.62 -53.85 34.93
N ILE A 4 -25.50 -53.86 34.19
CA ILE A 4 -25.04 -54.40 32.88
C ILE A 4 -25.68 -53.67 31.67
N ASP A 5 -25.01 -52.87 30.82
CA ASP A 5 -23.62 -52.31 30.77
C ASP A 5 -23.59 -51.25 29.60
N ALA A 6 -22.55 -50.46 29.24
CA ALA A 6 -21.17 -50.20 29.71
C ALA A 6 -20.74 -48.76 29.27
N ARG A 7 -19.60 -48.23 29.74
CA ARG A 7 -18.93 -47.03 29.19
C ARG A 7 -17.39 -47.05 29.28
N VAL A 8 -16.74 -47.72 28.32
CA VAL A 8 -15.30 -47.69 27.96
C VAL A 8 -15.27 -47.95 26.42
N THR A 9 -14.41 -47.44 25.52
CA THR A 9 -12.98 -47.05 25.50
C THR A 9 -12.80 -46.07 24.32
N ALA A 10 -12.35 -44.82 24.48
CA ALA A 10 -10.96 -44.29 24.47
C ALA A 10 -10.20 -44.26 23.11
N LEU A 11 -9.57 -43.10 22.85
CA LEU A 11 -8.40 -42.79 21.99
C LEU A 11 -8.51 -42.69 20.43
N VAL A 12 -8.21 -41.46 19.96
CA VAL A 12 -7.27 -41.08 18.87
C VAL A 12 -7.41 -41.71 17.47
N ASN A 13 -7.83 -40.90 16.48
CA ASN A 13 -6.95 -40.53 15.35
C ASN A 13 -7.44 -39.33 14.51
N PHE A 14 -6.54 -38.78 13.68
CA PHE A 14 -6.85 -37.72 12.69
C PHE A 14 -7.58 -38.30 11.46
N PRO A 15 -8.59 -37.61 10.88
CA PRO A 15 -9.05 -37.85 9.52
C PRO A 15 -8.25 -37.01 8.52
N ILE A 16 -7.70 -37.65 7.48
CA ILE A 16 -7.01 -36.99 6.35
C ILE A 16 -7.78 -37.27 5.04
N SER A 17 -8.13 -36.19 4.35
CA SER A 17 -8.41 -36.12 2.89
C SER A 17 -9.74 -36.64 2.31
N ILE A 18 -9.92 -36.32 1.02
CA ILE A 18 -10.84 -36.81 -0.02
C ILE A 18 -12.30 -36.28 -0.03
N TYR A 19 -12.48 -35.33 -0.97
CA TYR A 19 -13.62 -35.04 -1.87
C TYR A 19 -15.07 -35.48 -1.52
N PRO A 20 -16.05 -34.54 -1.56
CA PRO A 20 -17.46 -34.84 -1.36
C PRO A 20 -18.18 -35.31 -2.64
N TRP A 21 -18.01 -36.57 -3.04
CA TRP A 21 -18.78 -37.15 -4.16
C TRP A 21 -19.24 -38.60 -3.88
N SER A 22 -20.32 -38.75 -3.11
CA SER A 22 -21.08 -40.01 -3.02
C SER A 22 -22.53 -39.73 -2.66
N ASN A 23 -23.37 -39.58 -3.68
CA ASN A 23 -24.82 -39.57 -3.55
C ASN A 23 -25.38 -40.72 -4.40
N SER A 24 -25.28 -41.94 -3.86
CA SER A 24 -25.41 -43.21 -4.60
C SER A 24 -26.79 -43.42 -5.25
N SER A 25 -27.80 -42.66 -4.83
CA SER A 25 -29.16 -42.65 -5.41
C SER A 25 -29.19 -42.26 -6.90
N LEU A 26 -28.28 -41.39 -7.37
CA LEU A 26 -28.27 -40.92 -8.76
C LEU A 26 -27.83 -42.00 -9.77
N ILE A 27 -27.08 -43.01 -9.35
CA ILE A 27 -26.60 -44.07 -10.24
C ILE A 27 -27.76 -45.00 -10.62
N LEU A 28 -28.63 -45.33 -9.67
CA LEU A 28 -29.79 -46.20 -9.89
C LEU A 28 -30.91 -45.53 -10.71
N GLN A 29 -31.06 -44.20 -10.63
CA GLN A 29 -31.98 -43.47 -11.53
C GLN A 29 -31.44 -43.33 -12.97
N LYS A 30 -30.13 -43.41 -13.18
CA LYS A 30 -29.56 -43.39 -14.55
C LYS A 30 -29.71 -44.72 -15.28
N SER A 31 -29.71 -45.86 -14.58
CA SER A 31 -29.87 -47.18 -15.22
C SER A 31 -31.28 -47.43 -15.75
N SER A 32 -32.33 -46.94 -15.08
CA SER A 32 -33.72 -47.04 -15.58
C SER A 32 -33.93 -46.27 -16.88
N ASN A 33 -33.32 -45.09 -17.00
CA ASN A 33 -33.60 -44.20 -18.13
C ASN A 33 -32.86 -44.62 -19.40
N LEU A 34 -31.71 -45.30 -19.29
CA LEU A 34 -30.97 -45.87 -20.42
C LEU A 34 -31.69 -47.05 -21.10
N LEU A 35 -32.58 -47.74 -20.40
CA LEU A 35 -33.44 -48.78 -20.98
C LEU A 35 -34.64 -48.21 -21.75
N ALA A 36 -35.05 -46.97 -21.44
CA ALA A 36 -36.17 -46.29 -22.11
C ALA A 36 -35.78 -45.61 -23.43
N SER A 37 -34.50 -45.24 -23.61
CA SER A 37 -34.02 -44.52 -24.81
C SER A 37 -33.77 -45.42 -26.03
N ASN A 38 -33.83 -46.76 -25.90
CA ASN A 38 -33.53 -47.69 -26.98
C ASN A 38 -34.76 -48.03 -27.87
N GLN A 39 -35.69 -47.08 -27.99
CA GLN A 39 -36.93 -47.13 -28.77
C GLN A 39 -37.19 -45.74 -29.39
N GLN A 40 -36.24 -45.24 -30.18
CA GLN A 40 -36.38 -44.04 -31.01
C GLN A 40 -35.83 -44.32 -32.41
N ASP A 41 -36.53 -43.85 -33.44
CA ASP A 41 -36.25 -44.20 -34.84
C ASP A 41 -34.84 -43.77 -35.28
N PRO A 42 -34.14 -44.58 -36.10
CA PRO A 42 -32.76 -44.31 -36.51
C PRO A 42 -32.61 -42.99 -37.28
N LEU A 43 -33.68 -42.50 -37.91
CA LEU A 43 -33.71 -41.21 -38.63
C LEU A 43 -33.65 -40.00 -37.69
N GLN A 44 -34.16 -40.10 -36.45
CA GLN A 44 -34.06 -39.03 -35.47
C GLN A 44 -32.64 -38.94 -34.87
N GLN A 45 -31.97 -40.08 -34.72
CA GLN A 45 -30.59 -40.13 -34.22
C GLN A 45 -29.60 -39.47 -35.20
N SER A 46 -29.80 -39.63 -36.52
CA SER A 46 -28.99 -38.92 -37.53
C SER A 46 -29.20 -37.41 -37.54
N ALA A 47 -30.43 -36.92 -37.27
CA ALA A 47 -30.71 -35.49 -37.19
C ALA A 47 -30.05 -34.87 -35.94
N ALA A 48 -30.23 -35.48 -34.76
CA ALA A 48 -29.59 -35.03 -33.54
C ALA A 48 -28.05 -35.06 -33.60
N ALA A 49 -27.47 -36.01 -34.35
CA ALA A 49 -26.03 -36.04 -34.60
C ALA A 49 -25.56 -34.88 -35.51
N ALA A 50 -26.37 -34.47 -36.48
CA ALA A 50 -26.09 -33.30 -37.32
C ALA A 50 -26.17 -32.00 -36.49
N ASP A 51 -27.25 -31.80 -35.72
CA ASP A 51 -27.42 -30.64 -34.84
C ASP A 51 -26.25 -30.50 -33.83
N LEU A 52 -25.80 -31.62 -33.25
CA LEU A 52 -24.64 -31.64 -32.37
C LEU A 52 -23.32 -31.34 -33.10
N SER A 53 -23.19 -31.70 -34.38
CA SER A 53 -22.02 -31.36 -35.20
C SER A 53 -21.98 -29.88 -35.59
N GLU A 54 -23.13 -29.26 -35.87
CA GLU A 54 -23.22 -27.80 -36.08
C GLU A 54 -22.95 -27.03 -34.78
N GLN A 55 -23.44 -27.52 -33.64
CA GLN A 55 -23.13 -26.94 -32.32
C GLN A 55 -21.64 -27.05 -31.97
N LEU A 56 -20.96 -28.15 -32.32
CA LEU A 56 -19.51 -28.26 -32.18
C LEU A 56 -18.76 -27.30 -33.10
N ALA A 57 -19.13 -27.20 -34.38
CA ALA A 57 -18.51 -26.26 -35.30
C ALA A 57 -18.67 -24.80 -34.85
N GLN A 58 -19.86 -24.42 -34.35
CA GLN A 58 -20.12 -23.09 -33.80
C GLN A 58 -19.34 -22.81 -32.49
N LEU A 59 -18.95 -23.84 -31.74
CA LEU A 59 -18.07 -23.71 -30.58
C LEU A 59 -16.60 -23.57 -31.00
N ASP A 60 -16.14 -24.35 -31.98
CA ASP A 60 -14.78 -24.26 -32.51
C ASP A 60 -14.53 -22.88 -33.17
N ASP A 61 -15.46 -22.39 -34.02
CA ASP A 61 -15.43 -21.02 -34.57
C ASP A 61 -15.38 -19.94 -33.47
N SER A 62 -16.05 -20.18 -32.34
CA SER A 62 -16.05 -19.27 -31.18
C SER A 62 -14.74 -19.31 -30.39
N VAL A 63 -14.12 -20.48 -30.28
CA VAL A 63 -12.81 -20.67 -29.65
C VAL A 63 -11.71 -20.06 -30.51
N ASP A 64 -11.71 -20.28 -31.82
CA ASP A 64 -10.72 -19.69 -32.74
C ASP A 64 -10.84 -18.16 -32.81
N ASN A 65 -12.05 -17.60 -32.76
CA ASN A 65 -12.22 -16.15 -32.63
C ASN A 65 -11.73 -15.60 -31.27
N GLN A 66 -11.85 -16.35 -30.18
CA GLN A 66 -11.28 -15.98 -28.88
C GLN A 66 -9.74 -16.09 -28.87
N ILE A 67 -9.19 -17.13 -29.50
CA ILE A 67 -7.73 -17.29 -29.69
C ILE A 67 -7.21 -16.11 -30.51
N ALA A 68 -7.79 -15.82 -31.68
CA ALA A 68 -7.39 -14.69 -32.52
C ALA A 68 -7.48 -13.33 -31.80
N GLN A 69 -8.48 -13.12 -30.94
CA GLN A 69 -8.56 -11.92 -30.09
C GLN A 69 -7.41 -11.87 -29.08
N THR A 70 -7.16 -12.95 -28.34
CA THR A 70 -6.04 -13.01 -27.37
C THR A 70 -4.66 -12.91 -28.02
N GLU A 71 -4.47 -13.45 -29.23
CA GLU A 71 -3.26 -13.25 -30.03
C GLU A 71 -3.11 -11.79 -30.47
N SER A 72 -4.19 -11.12 -30.88
CA SER A 72 -4.16 -9.70 -31.25
C SER A 72 -3.79 -8.78 -30.08
N ASP A 73 -4.31 -9.06 -28.88
CA ASP A 73 -3.93 -8.37 -27.64
C ASP A 73 -2.48 -8.71 -27.21
N SER A 74 -1.99 -9.92 -27.47
CA SER A 74 -0.61 -10.33 -27.14
C SER A 74 0.46 -9.53 -27.91
N ASN A 75 0.09 -8.97 -29.07
CA ASN A 75 0.97 -8.20 -29.93
C ASN A 75 1.16 -6.73 -29.46
N ALA A 76 0.47 -6.33 -28.38
CA ALA A 76 0.62 -5.02 -27.75
C ALA A 76 1.90 -4.91 -26.89
N GLU A 77 3.07 -4.89 -27.55
CA GLU A 77 4.41 -4.62 -27.00
C GLU A 77 4.63 -5.09 -25.54
N ASN A 78 4.59 -6.41 -25.27
CA ASN A 78 4.75 -6.96 -23.92
C ASN A 78 5.96 -6.29 -23.20
N PRO A 79 5.76 -5.54 -22.11
CA PRO A 79 6.78 -4.67 -21.53
C PRO A 79 8.00 -5.44 -20.99
N GLU A 80 7.86 -6.73 -20.70
CA GLU A 80 8.97 -7.59 -20.28
C GLU A 80 10.00 -7.81 -21.41
N SER A 81 9.54 -7.87 -22.67
CA SER A 81 10.42 -7.96 -23.84
C SER A 81 11.29 -6.70 -23.99
N GLN A 82 10.71 -5.52 -23.79
CA GLN A 82 11.45 -4.25 -23.82
C GLN A 82 12.43 -4.11 -22.64
N LEU A 83 12.10 -4.69 -21.49
CA LEU A 83 13.01 -4.73 -20.34
C LEU A 83 14.23 -5.61 -20.61
N ALA A 84 14.05 -6.77 -21.24
CA ALA A 84 15.17 -7.66 -21.62
C ALA A 84 16.16 -7.01 -22.59
N THR A 85 15.69 -6.16 -23.51
CA THR A 85 16.54 -5.44 -24.47
C THR A 85 17.31 -4.26 -23.85
N ARG A 86 16.84 -3.70 -22.72
CA ARG A 86 17.43 -2.49 -22.10
C ARG A 86 18.45 -2.87 -21.03
N LYS A 87 19.73 -2.52 -21.24
CA LYS A 87 20.81 -2.72 -20.25
C LYS A 87 20.40 -2.12 -18.88
N PRO A 88 20.24 -2.94 -17.82
CA PRO A 88 19.77 -2.45 -16.54
C PRO A 88 20.83 -1.58 -15.86
N LYS A 89 20.37 -0.54 -15.16
CA LYS A 89 21.26 0.28 -14.33
C LYS A 89 21.58 -0.47 -13.03
N ALA A 90 22.85 -0.43 -12.60
CA ALA A 90 23.27 -0.96 -11.31
C ALA A 90 22.39 -0.39 -10.16
N ALA A 91 21.94 -1.27 -9.27
CA ALA A 91 21.09 -0.91 -8.14
C ALA A 91 21.83 0.01 -7.15
N ASP A 92 21.09 0.89 -6.48
CA ASP A 92 21.67 1.71 -5.42
C ASP A 92 21.92 0.88 -4.15
N SER A 93 23.19 0.85 -3.74
CA SER A 93 23.69 0.46 -2.41
C SER A 93 22.79 0.79 -1.20
N GLN A 94 21.98 1.86 -1.28
CA GLN A 94 21.14 2.32 -0.20
C GLN A 94 19.74 1.68 -0.18
N THR A 95 19.29 1.05 -1.27
CA THR A 95 17.89 0.63 -1.47
C THR A 95 17.80 -0.85 -1.82
N GLY A 96 18.22 -1.71 -0.87
CA GLY A 96 18.12 -3.16 -1.02
C GLY A 96 16.70 -3.73 -0.80
N PRO A 97 16.43 -4.99 -1.16
CA PRO A 97 15.12 -5.65 -1.05
C PRO A 97 14.76 -6.06 0.40
N THR A 98 15.32 -5.40 1.41
CA THR A 98 15.09 -5.72 2.82
C THR A 98 13.70 -5.25 3.27
N ALA A 99 12.95 -6.11 3.99
CA ALA A 99 11.60 -5.82 4.47
C ALA A 99 11.46 -4.59 5.41
N VAL A 100 12.58 -3.98 5.84
CA VAL A 100 12.63 -2.81 6.73
C VAL A 100 13.03 -1.52 5.95
N ASN A 101 13.06 -1.57 4.61
CA ASN A 101 13.45 -0.45 3.76
C ASN A 101 12.31 0.57 3.56
N ASP A 102 12.22 1.58 4.44
CA ASP A 102 11.34 2.73 4.24
C ASP A 102 12.04 3.84 3.39
N PRO A 103 11.52 4.16 2.19
CA PRO A 103 12.07 5.24 1.36
C PRO A 103 11.92 6.64 1.99
N VAL A 104 10.94 6.87 2.88
CA VAL A 104 10.73 8.17 3.55
C VAL A 104 11.83 8.43 4.58
N ALA A 105 12.10 7.48 5.48
CA ALA A 105 13.22 7.52 6.41
C ALA A 105 14.57 7.57 5.68
N HIS A 106 14.75 6.79 4.60
CA HIS A 106 15.96 6.89 3.77
C HIS A 106 16.14 8.30 3.18
N LYS A 107 15.06 8.96 2.73
CA LYS A 107 15.13 10.35 2.28
C LYS A 107 15.39 11.33 3.42
N PHE A 108 14.79 11.13 4.59
CA PHE A 108 15.00 11.96 5.78
C PHE A 108 16.47 11.93 6.22
N VAL A 109 17.05 10.74 6.40
CA VAL A 109 18.46 10.56 6.76
C VAL A 109 19.38 11.21 5.73
N ASN A 110 19.12 11.02 4.44
CA ASN A 110 19.91 11.63 3.36
C ASN A 110 19.79 13.17 3.33
N CYS A 111 18.66 13.75 3.74
CA CYS A 111 18.50 15.22 3.87
C CYS A 111 19.06 15.78 5.19
N MET A 112 19.22 14.95 6.23
CA MET A 112 19.83 15.34 7.50
C MET A 112 21.37 15.30 7.47
N MET A 113 21.93 14.58 6.51
CA MET A 113 23.37 14.40 6.31
C MET A 113 24.11 15.70 5.95
N TYR A 114 25.34 15.82 6.45
CA TYR A 114 26.38 16.74 6.01
C TYR A 114 27.64 15.93 5.65
N ASP A 115 28.48 16.48 4.77
CA ASP A 115 29.81 15.97 4.39
C ASP A 115 29.87 14.47 4.03
N GLY A 116 28.78 13.90 3.50
CA GLY A 116 28.70 12.45 3.20
C GLY A 116 28.62 11.52 4.43
N LYS A 117 28.55 12.06 5.66
CA LYS A 117 28.61 11.33 6.94
C LYS A 117 27.30 10.56 7.26
N LYS A 118 26.84 9.71 6.34
CA LYS A 118 25.54 9.00 6.43
C LYS A 118 25.41 8.11 7.67
N SER A 119 26.50 7.47 8.10
CA SER A 119 26.53 6.63 9.30
C SER A 119 26.13 7.38 10.57
N LEU A 120 26.64 8.61 10.74
CA LEU A 120 26.29 9.50 11.85
C LEU A 120 24.81 9.92 11.78
N SER A 121 24.32 10.32 10.60
CA SER A 121 22.91 10.71 10.44
C SER A 121 21.93 9.55 10.63
N ARG A 122 22.29 8.33 10.21
CA ARG A 122 21.50 7.12 10.50
C ARG A 122 21.48 6.83 12.00
N ARG A 123 22.60 7.00 12.71
CA ARG A 123 22.66 6.84 14.17
C ARG A 123 21.74 7.83 14.89
N ILE A 124 21.87 9.13 14.60
CA ILE A 124 21.03 10.21 15.16
C ILE A 124 19.53 9.97 14.91
N PHE A 125 19.16 9.46 13.73
CA PHE A 125 17.78 9.13 13.41
C PHE A 125 17.26 7.94 14.23
N ASN A 126 18.05 6.87 14.34
CA ASN A 126 17.70 5.69 15.12
C ASN A 126 17.59 6.02 16.62
N GLU A 127 18.53 6.81 17.18
CA GLU A 127 18.47 7.34 18.55
C GLU A 127 17.18 8.16 18.79
N ALA A 128 16.77 8.97 17.82
CA ALA A 128 15.52 9.74 17.92
C ALA A 128 14.29 8.82 17.97
N LEU A 129 14.22 7.79 17.11
CA LEU A 129 13.12 6.80 17.13
C LEU A 129 13.13 5.95 18.42
N GLU A 130 14.31 5.65 18.97
CA GLU A 130 14.45 4.96 20.26
C GLU A 130 13.88 5.80 21.40
N MET A 131 14.17 7.11 21.43
CA MET A 131 13.61 8.02 22.43
C MET A 131 12.11 8.26 22.25
N VAL A 132 11.60 8.35 21.01
CA VAL A 132 10.15 8.33 20.74
C VAL A 132 9.51 7.07 21.32
N LYS A 133 10.13 5.90 21.15
CA LYS A 133 9.62 4.64 21.70
C LYS A 133 9.64 4.63 23.24
N LYS A 134 10.73 5.09 23.88
CA LYS A 134 10.83 5.20 25.35
C LYS A 134 9.72 6.08 25.94
N SER A 135 9.52 7.28 25.40
CA SER A 135 8.46 8.18 25.87
C SER A 135 7.03 7.74 25.53
N GLN A 136 6.84 6.74 24.67
CA GLN A 136 5.53 6.08 24.52
C GLN A 136 5.37 4.89 25.50
N ILE A 137 6.44 4.17 25.84
CA ILE A 137 6.42 3.17 26.92
C ILE A 137 6.09 3.83 28.26
N GLU A 138 6.74 4.96 28.56
CA GLU A 138 6.52 5.75 29.79
C GLU A 138 5.04 6.19 29.94
N LYS A 139 4.42 6.62 28.83
CA LYS A 139 2.99 6.97 28.79
C LYS A 139 2.08 5.76 28.95
N TYR A 140 2.37 4.67 28.24
CA TYR A 140 1.59 3.43 28.32
C TYR A 140 1.64 2.81 29.72
N GLY A 141 2.78 2.89 30.41
CA GLY A 141 2.91 2.45 31.80
C GLY A 141 2.17 3.32 32.82
N SER A 142 1.73 4.53 32.42
CA SER A 142 0.87 5.40 33.23
C SER A 142 -0.61 5.16 32.93
N ASN A 143 -0.97 5.10 31.64
CA ASN A 143 -2.33 4.88 31.13
C ASN A 143 -2.33 3.66 30.18
N PRO A 144 -2.51 2.42 30.67
CA PRO A 144 -2.48 1.22 29.83
C PRO A 144 -3.74 1.05 28.95
N ASP A 145 -4.86 1.67 29.32
CA ASP A 145 -6.15 1.54 28.64
C ASP A 145 -6.34 2.56 27.49
N ASP A 146 -5.42 3.51 27.33
CA ASP A 146 -5.49 4.59 26.33
C ASP A 146 -5.19 4.05 24.91
N SER A 147 -6.25 3.66 24.20
CA SER A 147 -6.21 3.13 22.82
C SER A 147 -5.56 4.08 21.79
N ASN A 148 -5.37 5.35 22.15
CA ASN A 148 -4.69 6.37 21.36
C ASN A 148 -3.14 6.24 21.37
N ILE A 149 -2.56 5.45 22.27
CA ILE A 149 -1.09 5.35 22.43
C ILE A 149 -0.48 4.43 21.35
N VAL A 150 0.15 5.04 20.34
CA VAL A 150 0.82 4.29 19.27
C VAL A 150 2.27 3.92 19.65
N MET A 151 2.47 2.66 20.02
CA MET A 151 3.77 2.10 20.43
C MET A 151 4.81 1.93 19.29
N ASN A 152 4.42 2.09 18.02
CA ASN A 152 5.33 1.96 16.88
C ASN A 152 5.91 3.33 16.46
N PRO A 153 7.23 3.59 16.64
CA PRO A 153 7.83 4.89 16.36
C PRO A 153 7.88 5.23 14.86
N MET A 154 7.87 4.25 13.96
CA MET A 154 7.77 4.50 12.51
C MET A 154 6.37 5.03 12.14
N LYS A 155 5.29 4.48 12.74
CA LYS A 155 3.93 5.01 12.53
C LYS A 155 3.83 6.47 13.00
N ILE A 156 4.44 6.79 14.14
CA ILE A 156 4.53 8.18 14.64
C ILE A 156 5.30 9.07 13.65
N PHE A 157 6.46 8.62 13.15
CA PHE A 157 7.28 9.35 12.19
C PHE A 157 6.52 9.67 10.88
N HIS A 158 5.80 8.69 10.31
CA HIS A 158 4.98 8.92 9.13
C HIS A 158 3.83 9.91 9.42
N GLY A 159 3.07 9.70 10.49
CA GLY A 159 1.97 10.58 10.90
C GLY A 159 2.44 12.03 11.16
N ALA A 160 3.59 12.20 11.82
CA ALA A 160 4.20 13.50 12.04
C ALA A 160 4.60 14.21 10.72
N ILE A 161 5.11 13.45 9.73
CA ILE A 161 5.43 13.99 8.40
C ILE A 161 4.17 14.38 7.63
N ASP A 162 3.12 13.56 7.64
CA ASP A 162 1.87 13.87 6.95
C ASP A 162 1.09 15.01 7.63
N ASN A 163 1.10 15.11 8.96
CA ASN A 163 0.60 16.26 9.70
C ASN A 163 1.38 17.55 9.40
N ALA A 164 2.69 17.46 9.16
CA ALA A 164 3.53 18.60 8.77
C ALA A 164 3.36 19.02 7.29
N LYS A 165 2.66 18.22 6.47
CA LYS A 165 2.67 18.30 5.00
C LYS A 165 1.81 19.48 4.47
N PRO A 166 2.38 20.49 3.80
CA PRO A 166 1.61 21.61 3.26
C PRO A 166 0.93 21.24 1.93
N ILE A 167 -0.39 21.38 1.85
CA ILE A 167 -1.17 21.14 0.62
C ILE A 167 -0.91 22.24 -0.43
N ILE A 168 -1.05 23.50 -0.01
CA ILE A 168 -0.85 24.71 -0.81
C ILE A 168 0.48 25.36 -0.41
N GLY A 169 1.16 25.95 -1.39
CA GLY A 169 2.33 26.80 -1.20
C GLY A 169 2.17 28.14 -1.91
N VAL A 170 3.21 28.95 -1.84
CA VAL A 170 3.23 30.32 -2.36
C VAL A 170 4.47 30.52 -3.23
N GLN A 171 4.31 31.19 -4.37
CA GLN A 171 5.42 31.61 -5.25
C GLN A 171 5.32 33.10 -5.54
N THR A 172 6.47 33.79 -5.56
CA THR A 172 6.54 35.19 -5.97
C THR A 172 6.44 35.29 -7.50
N ILE A 173 5.44 36.00 -8.01
CA ILE A 173 5.25 36.31 -9.43
C ILE A 173 5.30 37.83 -9.62
N LYS A 174 6.04 38.31 -10.63
CA LYS A 174 6.11 39.75 -10.96
C LYS A 174 5.06 40.11 -12.02
N ARG A 175 4.30 41.18 -11.77
CA ARG A 175 3.30 41.73 -12.71
C ARG A 175 3.19 43.24 -12.49
N GLY A 176 3.22 44.05 -13.55
CA GLY A 176 3.09 45.51 -13.45
C GLY A 176 4.11 46.17 -12.51
N GLY A 177 5.37 45.74 -12.54
CA GLY A 177 6.44 46.20 -11.63
C GLY A 177 6.37 45.68 -10.19
N LYS A 178 5.20 45.24 -9.71
CA LYS A 178 5.00 44.71 -8.36
C LYS A 178 5.26 43.20 -8.28
N SER A 179 5.58 42.72 -7.09
CA SER A 179 5.84 41.30 -6.80
C SER A 179 4.72 40.76 -5.90
N TYR A 180 3.96 39.79 -6.40
CA TYR A 180 2.79 39.21 -5.74
C TYR A 180 3.09 37.80 -5.24
N GLN A 181 2.52 37.46 -4.08
CA GLN A 181 2.57 36.11 -3.53
C GLN A 181 1.37 35.31 -4.05
N VAL A 182 1.60 34.39 -4.98
CA VAL A 182 0.55 33.65 -5.69
C VAL A 182 0.38 32.23 -5.11
N PRO A 183 -0.83 31.84 -4.66
CA PRO A 183 -1.10 30.49 -4.15
C PRO A 183 -1.07 29.41 -5.25
N ILE A 184 -0.38 28.30 -4.96
CA ILE A 184 -0.16 27.18 -5.90
C ILE A 184 -0.34 25.83 -5.20
N PRO A 185 -1.09 24.87 -5.79
CA PRO A 185 -1.17 23.50 -5.27
C PRO A 185 0.18 22.77 -5.42
N LEU A 186 0.67 22.16 -4.34
CA LEU A 186 1.99 21.52 -4.34
C LEU A 186 1.92 20.06 -4.74
N LYS A 187 2.74 19.65 -5.72
CA LYS A 187 2.96 18.24 -6.10
C LYS A 187 3.54 17.45 -4.92
N GLU A 188 3.10 16.20 -4.72
CA GLU A 188 3.36 15.43 -3.49
C GLU A 188 4.85 15.33 -3.10
N ARG A 189 5.75 15.05 -4.07
CA ARG A 189 7.20 15.03 -3.85
C ARG A 189 7.76 16.34 -3.25
N ARG A 190 7.14 17.49 -3.54
CA ARG A 190 7.50 18.80 -2.97
C ARG A 190 6.92 19.02 -1.57
N ARG A 191 5.74 18.45 -1.28
CA ARG A 191 5.11 18.54 0.05
C ARG A 191 5.93 17.77 1.09
N TYR A 192 6.28 16.51 0.80
CA TYR A 192 7.19 15.71 1.63
C TYR A 192 8.56 16.40 1.82
N PHE A 193 9.15 16.96 0.76
CA PHE A 193 10.41 17.69 0.88
C PHE A 193 10.33 18.91 1.82
N LEU A 194 9.22 19.66 1.81
CA LEU A 194 9.02 20.80 2.71
C LEU A 194 8.88 20.35 4.16
N ALA A 195 8.06 19.33 4.45
CA ALA A 195 7.91 18.77 5.78
C ALA A 195 9.27 18.29 6.36
N ILE A 196 9.98 17.43 5.62
CA ILE A 196 11.32 16.93 6.00
C ILE A 196 12.30 18.09 6.23
N LYS A 197 12.32 19.10 5.34
CA LYS A 197 13.19 20.27 5.50
C LYS A 197 12.83 21.09 6.75
N TRP A 198 11.55 21.22 7.10
CA TRP A 198 11.12 21.98 8.27
C TRP A 198 11.51 21.28 9.59
N PHE A 199 11.28 19.97 9.74
CA PHE A 199 11.78 19.20 10.89
C PHE A 199 13.29 19.40 11.10
N ILE A 200 14.08 19.20 10.03
CA ILE A 200 15.54 19.30 10.09
C ILE A 200 16.00 20.73 10.40
N THR A 201 15.34 21.74 9.84
CA THR A 201 15.67 23.16 10.11
C THR A 201 15.36 23.53 11.56
N ILE A 202 14.17 23.15 12.06
CA ILE A 202 13.70 23.47 13.41
C ILE A 202 14.57 22.76 14.46
N ALA A 203 14.83 21.46 14.30
CA ALA A 203 15.71 20.71 15.19
C ALA A 203 17.16 21.23 15.19
N ARG A 204 17.69 21.72 14.05
CA ARG A 204 18.99 22.41 14.02
C ARG A 204 18.97 23.76 14.76
N SER A 205 17.86 24.50 14.71
CA SER A 205 17.71 25.81 15.37
C SER A 205 17.30 25.78 16.86
N GLY A 206 16.79 24.65 17.36
CA GLY A 206 16.29 24.54 18.74
C GLY A 206 17.38 24.69 19.81
N LYS A 207 17.03 25.24 20.97
CA LYS A 207 17.99 25.58 22.07
C LYS A 207 18.50 24.38 22.89
N GLU A 208 17.86 23.22 22.81
CA GLU A 208 18.21 22.04 23.63
C GLU A 208 19.56 21.40 23.22
N ASN A 209 20.06 20.45 24.00
CA ASN A 209 21.29 19.71 23.69
C ASN A 209 21.01 18.33 23.09
N GLY A 210 21.67 18.03 21.96
CA GLY A 210 21.53 16.78 21.19
C GLY A 210 20.46 16.85 20.09
N MET A 211 20.86 16.56 18.84
CA MET A 211 19.95 16.56 17.68
C MET A 211 18.84 15.50 17.81
N SER A 212 19.21 14.31 18.29
CA SER A 212 18.33 13.14 18.43
C SER A 212 17.15 13.42 19.39
N LYS A 213 17.40 14.15 20.48
CA LYS A 213 16.38 14.56 21.46
C LYS A 213 15.36 15.54 20.86
N LYS A 214 15.85 16.56 20.15
CA LYS A 214 14.99 17.56 19.47
C LYS A 214 14.09 16.92 18.42
N LEU A 215 14.63 15.98 17.65
CA LEU A 215 13.85 15.26 16.65
C LEU A 215 12.75 14.41 17.30
N ALA A 216 13.07 13.66 18.37
CA ALA A 216 12.06 12.90 19.10
C ALA A 216 10.92 13.79 19.62
N LYS A 217 11.27 14.95 20.19
CA LYS A 217 10.31 15.95 20.69
C LYS A 217 9.43 16.52 19.57
N GLU A 218 10.03 17.01 18.48
CA GLU A 218 9.25 17.58 17.36
C GLU A 218 8.40 16.52 16.63
N PHE A 219 8.84 15.25 16.54
CA PHE A 219 8.01 14.18 15.99
C PHE A 219 6.79 13.89 16.86
N LEU A 220 6.95 13.81 18.19
CA LEU A 220 5.83 13.62 19.12
C LEU A 220 4.85 14.80 19.07
N ASN A 221 5.36 16.04 19.09
CA ASN A 221 4.53 17.24 18.98
C ASN A 221 3.76 17.27 17.65
N ALA A 222 4.43 17.06 16.51
CA ALA A 222 3.79 17.12 15.20
C ALA A 222 2.81 15.95 14.95
N TYR A 223 3.02 14.78 15.58
CA TYR A 223 2.03 13.70 15.59
C TYR A 223 0.72 14.14 16.29
N ASN A 224 0.82 14.92 17.36
CA ASN A 224 -0.31 15.54 18.04
C ASN A 224 -0.87 16.80 17.32
N ASN A 225 -0.39 17.13 16.12
CA ASN A 225 -0.67 18.39 15.39
C ASN A 225 -0.15 19.68 16.07
N GLU A 226 0.79 19.56 17.01
CA GLU A 226 1.40 20.67 17.74
C GLU A 226 2.84 20.97 17.27
N GLY A 227 3.51 21.89 17.96
CA GLY A 227 4.93 22.20 17.75
C GLY A 227 5.22 23.19 16.61
N ALA A 228 6.49 23.57 16.49
CA ALA A 228 6.91 24.62 15.57
C ALA A 228 6.78 24.21 14.09
N VAL A 229 6.89 22.91 13.79
CA VAL A 229 6.76 22.38 12.43
C VAL A 229 5.32 22.54 11.92
N VAL A 230 4.31 22.18 12.72
CA VAL A 230 2.90 22.30 12.32
C VAL A 230 2.46 23.77 12.31
N LYS A 231 2.95 24.59 13.24
CA LYS A 231 2.75 26.06 13.19
C LYS A 231 3.22 26.64 11.84
N LYS A 232 4.37 26.19 11.32
CA LYS A 232 4.92 26.65 10.03
C LYS A 232 4.09 26.22 8.82
N LYS A 233 3.41 25.07 8.88
CA LYS A 233 2.38 24.67 7.89
C LYS A 233 1.21 25.66 7.90
N ILE A 234 0.69 25.98 9.09
CA ILE A 234 -0.46 26.88 9.28
C ILE A 234 -0.11 28.31 8.86
N GLU A 235 1.08 28.82 9.19
CA GLU A 235 1.57 30.13 8.74
C GLU A 235 1.60 30.22 7.20
N LEU A 236 2.11 29.19 6.50
CA LEU A 236 2.12 29.15 5.04
C LEU A 236 0.69 29.11 4.45
N HIS A 237 -0.23 28.37 5.08
CA HIS A 237 -1.63 28.28 4.63
C HIS A 237 -2.37 29.61 4.82
N LYS A 238 -2.20 30.28 5.96
CA LYS A 238 -2.76 31.61 6.22
C LYS A 238 -2.25 32.66 5.21
N ILE A 239 -0.98 32.60 4.84
CA ILE A 239 -0.41 33.49 3.80
C ILE A 239 -1.02 33.18 2.42
N ALA A 240 -1.20 31.90 2.08
CA ALA A 240 -1.83 31.51 0.81
C ALA A 240 -3.32 31.91 0.75
N GLU A 241 -4.05 31.74 1.84
CA GLU A 241 -5.47 32.14 1.98
C GLU A 241 -5.64 33.65 1.86
N SER A 242 -4.82 34.44 2.58
CA SER A 242 -4.80 35.91 2.49
C SER A 242 -4.55 36.43 1.07
N ASN A 243 -3.89 35.63 0.23
CA ASN A 243 -3.56 35.95 -1.16
C ASN A 243 -4.42 35.21 -2.19
N ARG A 244 -5.53 34.57 -1.79
CA ARG A 244 -6.40 33.74 -2.66
C ARG A 244 -6.82 34.46 -3.94
N ALA A 245 -7.06 35.77 -3.89
CA ALA A 245 -7.43 36.59 -5.04
C ALA A 245 -6.39 36.53 -6.18
N TYR A 246 -5.09 36.44 -5.88
CA TYR A 246 -4.01 36.43 -6.88
C TYR A 246 -3.83 35.08 -7.59
N ALA A 247 -4.65 34.07 -7.31
CA ALA A 247 -4.57 32.76 -7.97
C ALA A 247 -4.69 32.82 -9.51
N HIS A 248 -5.34 33.87 -10.04
CA HIS A 248 -5.47 34.13 -11.48
C HIS A 248 -4.19 34.66 -12.16
N TYR A 249 -3.14 34.98 -11.41
CA TYR A 249 -1.81 35.29 -11.98
C TYR A 249 -1.01 34.02 -12.35
N ARG A 250 -1.60 32.84 -12.22
CA ARG A 250 -1.05 31.57 -12.68
C ARG A 250 -1.47 31.29 -14.12
N TRP A 251 -0.53 30.91 -14.97
CA TRP A 251 -0.74 30.62 -16.40
C TRP A 251 -0.56 29.13 -16.75
N TRP A 252 -0.76 28.25 -15.76
CA TRP A 252 -0.61 26.79 -15.83
C TRP A 252 -1.49 26.08 -14.78
#